data_AF-A0A011PXI1-F1
#
_entry.id   AF-A0A011PXI1-F1
#
_cell.length_a   1.000
_cell.length_b   1.000
_cell.length_c   1.000
_cell.angle_alpha   90.00
_cell.angle_beta   90.00
_cell.angle_gamma   90.00
#
_symmetry.space_group_name_H-M   'P 1'
#
loop_
_entity.id
_entity.type
_entity.pdbx_description
1 polymer ?
#
loop_
_entity_poly.entity_id
_entity_poly.type
_entity_poly.pdbx_seq_one_letter_code
_entity_poly.pdbx_strand_id
1 'polypeptide(L)'
;MQRLTPEDCAAISGCLPYTALALIKALGAVPACTLINERPGITIVIPKHPNANASGAKRWAELAALIGDPAMQILAATWGGEPFSVPVCKKAREELRARRIRGHWDRLVNGEGLSGRQAVYEIGLLEAPITSRAIELICGRADEGHGGHGPVQAGLF
;
A
#
# COMPACT_ATOMS: atom_id res chain seq x y z
N MET A 1 6.12 -9.02 -1.21
CA MET A 1 5.47 -7.77 -0.75
C MET A 1 4.30 -7.49 -1.68
N GLN A 2 3.12 -7.19 -1.15
CA GLN A 2 1.92 -6.97 -1.97
C GLN A 2 2.04 -5.64 -2.74
N ARG A 3 1.72 -5.69 -4.04
CA ARG A 3 1.70 -4.49 -4.90
C ARG A 3 0.43 -3.70 -4.63
N LEU A 4 0.58 -2.40 -4.39
CA LEU A 4 -0.53 -1.46 -4.27
C LEU A 4 -1.03 -1.09 -5.67
N THR A 5 -2.26 -1.46 -6.02
CA THR A 5 -2.91 -0.96 -7.24
C THR A 5 -3.52 0.43 -6.99
N PRO A 6 -3.78 1.23 -8.03
CA PRO A 6 -4.49 2.51 -7.85
C PRO A 6 -5.88 2.36 -7.21
N GLU A 7 -6.58 1.26 -7.50
CA GLU A 7 -7.88 0.94 -6.90
C GLU A 7 -7.74 0.66 -5.40
N ASP A 8 -6.72 -0.12 -5.02
CA ASP A 8 -6.37 -0.33 -3.62
C ASP A 8 -6.03 0.99 -2.92
N CYS A 9 -5.17 1.81 -3.53
CA CYS A 9 -4.74 3.10 -2.99
C CYS A 9 -5.95 4.03 -2.66
N ALA A 10 -7.05 3.95 -3.44
CA ALA A 10 -8.30 4.65 -3.13
C ALA A 10 -9.05 4.01 -1.96
N ALA A 11 -9.19 2.68 -1.98
CA ALA A 11 -9.97 1.91 -1.00
C ALA A 11 -9.39 1.95 0.42
N ILE A 12 -8.06 2.08 0.56
CA ILE A 12 -7.34 2.17 1.84
C ILE A 12 -6.68 3.54 2.06
N SER A 13 -7.23 4.59 1.45
CA SER A 13 -6.69 5.95 1.54
C SER A 13 -6.53 6.45 2.98
N GLY A 14 -7.41 6.01 3.90
CA GLY A 14 -7.30 6.31 5.35
C GLY A 14 -6.14 5.63 6.09
N CYS A 15 -5.52 4.60 5.48
CA CYS A 15 -4.36 3.89 6.02
C CYS A 15 -3.03 4.32 5.36
N LEU A 16 -3.10 5.21 4.35
CA LEU A 16 -1.92 5.75 3.69
C LEU A 16 -1.28 6.86 4.53
N PRO A 17 0.05 6.92 4.62
CA PRO A 17 0.73 8.03 5.27
C PRO A 17 0.53 9.33 4.46
N TYR A 18 0.61 10.47 5.15
CA TYR A 18 0.43 11.80 4.55
C TYR A 18 1.27 12.00 3.28
N THR A 19 2.53 11.56 3.28
CA THR A 19 3.43 11.64 2.12
C THR A 19 2.93 10.86 0.91
N ALA A 20 2.30 9.69 1.11
CA ALA A 20 1.73 8.90 0.02
C ALA A 20 0.48 9.57 -0.57
N LEU A 21 -0.37 10.16 0.28
CA LEU A 21 -1.53 10.93 -0.16
C LEU A 21 -1.10 12.16 -0.96
N ALA A 22 -0.05 12.86 -0.52
CA ALA A 22 0.52 13.99 -1.24
C ALA A 22 1.05 13.60 -2.63
N LEU A 23 1.74 12.44 -2.73
CA LEU A 23 2.17 11.89 -4.03
C LEU A 23 1.00 11.58 -4.94
N ILE A 24 -0.03 10.88 -4.44
CA ILE A 24 -1.22 10.54 -5.22
C ILE A 24 -1.95 11.80 -5.70
N LYS A 25 -2.04 12.83 -4.85
CA LYS A 25 -2.68 14.10 -5.18
C LYS A 25 -1.91 14.89 -6.24
N ALA A 26 -0.58 14.84 -6.20
CA ALA A 26 0.27 15.61 -7.11
C ALA A 26 0.51 14.87 -8.45
N LEU A 27 0.92 13.61 -8.41
CA LEU A 27 1.29 12.84 -9.61
C LEU A 27 0.11 12.05 -10.19
N GLY A 28 -0.91 11.76 -9.39
CA GLY A 28 -1.96 10.79 -9.70
C GLY A 28 -1.69 9.42 -9.07
N ALA A 29 -2.76 8.62 -8.90
CA ALA A 29 -2.69 7.34 -8.20
C ALA A 29 -1.73 6.34 -8.88
N VAL A 30 -1.78 6.22 -10.20
CA VAL A 30 -0.96 5.25 -10.95
C VAL A 30 0.55 5.48 -10.76
N PRO A 31 1.13 6.64 -11.11
CA PRO A 31 2.57 6.86 -10.96
C PRO A 31 3.02 6.86 -9.48
N ALA A 32 2.18 7.34 -8.57
CA ALA A 32 2.49 7.31 -7.14
C ALA A 32 2.57 5.88 -6.60
N CYS A 33 1.59 5.02 -6.91
CA CYS A 33 1.60 3.64 -6.45
C CYS A 33 2.74 2.85 -7.13
N THR A 34 3.10 3.13 -8.39
CA THR A 34 4.32 2.57 -9.04
C THR A 34 5.59 2.93 -8.28
N LEU A 35 5.79 4.21 -7.95
CA LEU A 35 6.97 4.66 -7.20
C LEU A 35 7.09 3.98 -5.82
N ILE A 36 5.97 3.90 -5.10
CA ILE A 36 5.90 3.27 -3.77
C ILE A 36 6.15 1.75 -3.85
N ASN A 37 5.71 1.09 -4.93
CA ASN A 37 5.92 -0.33 -5.13
C ASN A 37 7.37 -0.67 -5.52
N GLU A 38 7.95 0.12 -6.42
CA GLU A 38 9.30 -0.15 -6.96
C GLU A 38 10.40 0.31 -5.99
N ARG A 39 10.18 1.39 -5.24
CA ARG A 39 11.20 1.98 -4.35
C ARG A 39 10.68 2.24 -2.92
N PRO A 40 10.12 1.24 -2.20
CA PRO A 40 9.61 1.45 -0.85
C PRO A 40 10.74 1.69 0.17
N GLY A 41 10.59 2.72 1.01
CA GLY A 41 11.45 2.93 2.20
C GLY A 41 12.84 3.46 1.91
N ILE A 42 13.12 3.89 0.68
CA ILE A 42 14.39 4.51 0.34
C ILE A 42 14.25 6.04 0.30
N THR A 43 15.34 6.73 0.61
CA THR A 43 15.43 8.17 0.44
C THR A 43 16.14 8.46 -0.88
N ILE A 44 15.44 9.13 -1.79
CA ILE A 44 15.97 9.55 -3.09
C ILE A 44 16.11 11.06 -3.13
N VAL A 45 17.19 11.55 -3.74
CA VAL A 45 17.33 12.98 -4.01
C VAL A 45 16.64 13.26 -5.33
N ILE A 46 15.56 14.04 -5.31
CA ILE A 46 14.81 14.40 -6.51
C ILE A 46 15.59 15.49 -7.28
N PRO A 47 16.03 15.24 -8.52
CA PRO A 47 16.68 16.28 -9.32
C PRO A 47 15.68 17.40 -9.66
N LYS A 48 16.08 18.67 -9.47
CA LYS A 48 15.27 19.84 -9.84
C LYS A 48 15.07 19.97 -11.36
N HIS A 49 16.09 19.59 -12.13
CA HIS A 49 16.12 19.74 -13.58
C HIS A 49 16.74 18.50 -14.24
N PRO A 50 16.31 18.14 -15.46
CA PRO A 50 16.86 17.01 -16.19
C PRO A 50 18.36 17.13 -16.47
N ASN A 51 18.90 18.35 -16.57
CA ASN A 51 20.32 18.61 -16.86
C ASN A 51 21.11 19.18 -15.68
N ALA A 52 20.67 18.97 -14.44
CA ALA A 52 21.34 19.59 -13.29
C ALA A 52 22.79 19.10 -13.09
N ASN A 53 23.06 17.79 -13.24
CA ASN A 53 24.38 17.16 -13.14
C ASN A 53 24.34 15.81 -13.87
N ALA A 54 25.48 15.25 -14.29
CA ALA A 54 25.52 13.93 -14.97
C ALA A 54 24.81 12.81 -14.14
N SER A 55 25.01 12.80 -12.83
CA SER A 55 24.30 11.88 -11.91
C SER A 55 22.83 12.24 -11.70
N GLY A 56 22.46 13.51 -11.82
CA GLY A 56 21.08 13.98 -11.73
C GLY A 56 20.26 13.63 -12.97
N ALA A 57 20.85 13.79 -14.15
CA ALA A 57 20.26 13.40 -15.43
C ALA A 57 20.00 11.89 -15.50
N LYS A 58 20.95 11.08 -15.01
CA LYS A 58 20.76 9.63 -14.90
C LYS A 58 19.59 9.26 -13.99
N ARG A 59 19.50 9.87 -12.79
CA ARG A 59 18.37 9.65 -11.87
C ARG A 59 17.04 10.14 -12.43
N TRP A 60 17.05 11.27 -13.14
CA TRP A 60 15.86 11.76 -13.83
C TRP A 60 15.37 10.73 -14.84
N ALA A 61 16.24 10.23 -15.70
CA ALA A 61 15.90 9.22 -16.70
C ALA A 61 15.39 7.92 -16.06
N GLU A 62 16.03 7.45 -14.97
CA GLU A 62 15.58 6.26 -14.23
C GLU A 62 14.18 6.45 -13.63
N LEU A 63 13.90 7.60 -13.02
CA LEU A 63 12.59 7.88 -12.43
C LEU A 63 11.53 8.12 -13.50
N ALA A 64 11.82 8.91 -14.53
CA ALA A 64 10.91 9.15 -15.65
C ALA A 64 10.57 7.86 -16.40
N ALA A 65 11.50 6.91 -16.51
CA ALA A 65 11.22 5.58 -17.06
C ALA A 65 10.24 4.75 -16.21
N LEU A 66 10.19 4.99 -14.89
CA LEU A 66 9.31 4.27 -13.96
C LEU A 66 7.91 4.91 -13.87
N ILE A 67 7.85 6.23 -13.67
CA ILE A 67 6.59 6.95 -13.39
C ILE A 67 6.05 7.75 -14.59
N GLY A 68 6.83 7.87 -15.66
CA GLY A 68 6.55 8.72 -16.81
C GLY A 68 7.16 10.12 -16.67
N ASP A 69 7.54 10.70 -17.81
CA ASP A 69 8.09 12.05 -17.88
C ASP A 69 7.19 13.16 -17.28
N PRO A 70 5.86 13.21 -17.57
CA PRO A 70 5.02 14.26 -17.01
C PRO A 70 4.90 14.17 -15.48
N ALA A 71 4.85 12.96 -14.94
CA ALA A 71 4.81 12.75 -13.50
C ALA A 71 6.13 13.14 -12.82
N MET A 72 7.27 12.90 -13.49
CA MET A 72 8.59 13.31 -13.01
C MET A 72 8.74 14.84 -12.98
N GLN A 73 8.19 15.55 -13.97
CA GLN A 73 8.19 17.02 -13.98
C GLN A 73 7.42 17.60 -12.78
N ILE A 74 6.25 17.04 -12.45
CA ILE A 74 5.47 17.45 -11.28
C ILE A 74 6.21 17.13 -9.98
N LEU A 75 6.84 15.95 -9.91
CA LEU A 75 7.64 15.52 -8.76
C LEU A 75 8.82 16.48 -8.51
N ALA A 76 9.52 16.87 -9.58
CA ALA A 76 10.62 17.82 -9.51
C ALA A 76 10.16 19.25 -9.17
N ALA A 77 8.99 19.67 -9.65
CA ALA A 77 8.43 20.98 -9.29
C ALA A 77 8.06 21.07 -7.81
N THR A 78 7.60 19.97 -7.21
CA THR A 78 7.08 19.95 -5.84
C THR A 78 8.14 19.61 -4.80
N TRP A 79 9.01 18.64 -5.09
CA TRP A 79 10.04 18.11 -4.15
C TRP A 79 11.47 18.23 -4.68
N GLY A 80 11.68 19.00 -5.75
CA GLY A 80 12.99 19.12 -6.38
C GLY A 80 14.06 19.70 -5.44
N GLY A 81 15.17 18.98 -5.34
CA GLY A 81 16.38 19.38 -4.60
C GLY A 81 16.33 19.12 -3.10
N GLU A 82 15.27 18.48 -2.60
CA GLU A 82 15.23 17.93 -1.25
C GLU A 82 15.33 16.40 -1.27
N PRO A 83 15.91 15.78 -0.22
CA PRO A 83 15.86 14.34 -0.04
C PRO A 83 14.41 13.91 0.24
N PHE A 84 13.84 13.15 -0.68
CA PHE A 84 12.48 12.63 -0.57
C PHE A 84 12.51 11.18 -0.07
N SER A 85 11.87 10.94 1.08
CA SER A 85 11.72 9.59 1.63
C SER A 85 10.46 8.94 1.08
N VAL A 86 10.62 7.84 0.34
CA VAL A 86 9.50 7.10 -0.24
C VAL A 86 8.81 6.27 0.85
N PRO A 87 7.52 6.51 1.15
CA PRO A 87 6.84 5.80 2.23
C PRO A 87 6.63 4.32 1.88
N VAL A 88 6.91 3.43 2.84
CA VAL A 88 6.70 1.97 2.69
C VAL A 88 5.22 1.58 2.63
N CYS A 89 4.33 2.45 3.13
CA CYS A 89 2.89 2.21 3.23
C CYS A 89 2.58 0.88 3.95
N LYS A 90 3.30 0.58 5.03
CA LYS A 90 3.20 -0.69 5.76
C LYS A 90 1.77 -0.98 6.24
N LYS A 91 1.15 -0.01 6.94
CA LYS A 91 -0.24 -0.11 7.44
C LYS A 91 -1.24 -0.37 6.31
N ALA A 92 -1.11 0.36 5.22
CA ALA A 92 -1.89 0.18 4.00
C ALA A 92 -1.77 -1.24 3.43
N ARG A 93 -0.55 -1.76 3.29
CA ARG A 93 -0.31 -3.13 2.81
C ARG A 93 -0.86 -4.19 3.76
N GLU A 94 -0.74 -3.97 5.07
CA GLU A 94 -1.31 -4.84 6.10
C GLU A 94 -2.85 -4.88 6.00
N GLU A 95 -3.50 -3.73 5.78
CA GLU A 95 -4.95 -3.67 5.60
C GLU A 95 -5.42 -4.36 4.32
N LEU A 96 -4.71 -4.21 3.20
CA LEU A 96 -5.03 -4.95 1.97
C LEU A 96 -4.95 -6.46 2.16
N ARG A 97 -3.91 -6.92 2.85
CA ARG A 97 -3.79 -8.34 3.21
C ARG A 97 -4.93 -8.78 4.12
N ALA A 98 -5.29 -7.95 5.11
CA ALA A 98 -6.40 -8.21 6.01
C ALA A 98 -7.74 -8.34 5.27
N ARG A 99 -8.02 -7.43 4.33
CA ARG A 99 -9.21 -7.49 3.45
C ARG A 99 -9.27 -8.77 2.64
N ARG A 100 -8.14 -9.18 2.07
CA ARG A 100 -8.05 -10.43 1.30
C ARG A 100 -8.35 -11.65 2.17
N ILE A 101 -7.74 -11.71 3.36
CA ILE A 101 -7.99 -12.77 4.35
C ILE A 101 -9.47 -12.82 4.75
N ARG A 102 -10.09 -11.66 5.01
CA ARG A 102 -11.53 -11.57 5.32
C ARG A 102 -12.40 -12.04 4.14
N GLY A 103 -12.03 -11.70 2.92
CA GLY A 103 -12.72 -12.20 1.72
C GLY A 103 -12.58 -13.72 1.54
N HIS A 104 -11.41 -14.29 1.81
CA HIS A 104 -11.23 -15.74 1.84
C HIS A 104 -12.04 -16.41 2.94
N TRP A 105 -12.08 -15.81 4.13
CA TRP A 105 -12.90 -16.30 5.24
C TRP A 105 -14.38 -16.32 4.89
N ASP A 106 -14.93 -15.21 4.39
CA ASP A 106 -16.33 -15.12 3.99
C ASP A 106 -16.68 -16.18 2.94
N ARG A 107 -15.84 -16.33 1.91
CA ARG A 107 -16.02 -17.37 0.89
C ARG A 107 -16.02 -18.79 1.48
N LEU A 108 -15.06 -19.12 2.34
CA LEU A 108 -14.91 -20.47 2.88
C LEU A 108 -16.00 -20.80 3.91
N VAL A 109 -16.32 -19.86 4.80
CA VAL A 109 -17.27 -20.10 5.90
C VAL A 109 -18.71 -19.89 5.44
N ASN A 110 -19.03 -18.75 4.79
CA ASN A 110 -20.40 -18.44 4.37
C ASN A 110 -20.74 -19.02 2.99
N GLY A 111 -19.77 -19.11 2.07
CA GLY A 111 -19.98 -19.67 0.74
C GLY A 111 -19.92 -21.20 0.71
N GLU A 112 -18.88 -21.79 1.29
CA GLU A 112 -18.61 -23.23 1.23
C GLU A 112 -19.05 -23.99 2.50
N GLY A 113 -19.47 -23.28 3.56
CA GLY A 113 -19.97 -23.89 4.80
C GLY A 113 -18.89 -24.56 5.66
N LEU A 114 -17.62 -24.23 5.45
CA LEU A 114 -16.51 -24.83 6.18
C LEU A 114 -16.50 -24.39 7.65
N SER A 115 -16.06 -25.30 8.52
CA SER A 115 -15.77 -24.98 9.93
C SER A 115 -14.70 -23.89 10.02
N GLY A 116 -14.87 -22.95 10.95
CA GLY A 116 -13.90 -21.86 11.15
C GLY A 116 -12.46 -22.36 11.32
N ARG A 117 -12.24 -23.51 11.98
CA ARG A 117 -10.90 -24.11 12.10
C ARG A 117 -10.32 -24.58 10.77
N GLN A 118 -11.16 -25.16 9.90
CA GLN A 118 -10.73 -25.57 8.56
C GLN A 118 -10.46 -24.34 7.69
N ALA A 119 -11.30 -23.30 7.78
CA ALA A 119 -11.07 -22.05 7.07
C ALA A 119 -9.74 -21.37 7.47
N VAL A 120 -9.39 -21.33 8.77
CA VAL A 120 -8.08 -20.82 9.23
C VAL A 120 -6.93 -21.61 8.59
N TYR A 121 -7.04 -22.94 8.52
CA TYR A 121 -6.01 -23.79 7.94
C TYR A 121 -5.82 -23.51 6.44
N GLU A 122 -6.91 -23.48 5.66
CA GLU A 122 -6.86 -23.18 4.22
C GLU A 122 -6.28 -21.78 3.95
N ILE A 123 -6.73 -20.77 4.70
CA ILE A 123 -6.20 -19.40 4.58
C ILE A 123 -4.71 -19.37 4.93
N GLY A 124 -4.27 -20.09 5.97
CA GLY A 124 -2.87 -20.17 6.37
C GLY A 124 -1.97 -20.75 5.27
N LEU A 125 -2.48 -21.71 4.49
CA LEU A 125 -1.76 -22.27 3.33
C LEU A 125 -1.68 -21.26 2.17
N LEU A 126 -2.74 -20.50 1.91
CA LEU A 126 -2.81 -19.54 0.80
C LEU A 126 -1.99 -18.26 1.08
N GLU A 127 -1.98 -17.80 2.33
CA GLU A 127 -1.44 -16.50 2.73
C GLU A 127 -0.14 -16.61 3.52
N ALA A 128 0.58 -17.73 3.45
CA ALA A 128 1.83 -17.92 4.17
C ALA A 128 2.88 -16.84 3.81
N PRO A 129 3.71 -16.37 4.78
CA PRO A 129 3.72 -16.75 6.19
C PRO A 129 2.74 -15.89 7.01
N ILE A 130 1.78 -16.54 7.67
CA ILE A 130 0.85 -15.95 8.66
C ILE A 130 0.47 -17.01 9.70
N THR A 131 0.28 -16.61 10.95
CA THR A 131 -0.14 -17.53 12.02
C THR A 131 -1.65 -17.65 12.07
N SER A 132 -2.16 -18.80 12.51
CA SER A 132 -3.59 -19.03 12.76
C SER A 132 -4.21 -17.92 13.62
N ARG A 133 -3.49 -17.50 14.68
CA ARG A 133 -3.93 -16.42 15.57
C ARG A 133 -4.03 -15.07 14.86
N ALA A 134 -3.12 -14.76 13.93
CA ALA A 134 -3.19 -13.53 13.17
C ALA A 134 -4.39 -13.54 12.21
N ILE A 135 -4.73 -14.68 11.60
CA ILE A 135 -5.93 -14.83 10.76
C ILE A 135 -7.19 -14.57 11.60
N GLU A 136 -7.30 -15.20 12.78
CA GLU A 136 -8.43 -14.98 13.69
C GLU A 136 -8.58 -13.52 14.12
N LEU A 137 -7.47 -12.85 14.46
CA LEU A 137 -7.47 -11.43 14.81
C LEU A 137 -7.92 -10.54 13.64
N ILE A 138 -7.50 -10.87 12.42
CA ILE A 138 -7.88 -10.14 11.19
C ILE A 138 -9.37 -10.33 10.88
N CYS A 139 -9.87 -11.56 11.01
CA CYS A 139 -11.28 -11.87 10.79
C CYS A 139 -12.20 -11.27 11.87
N GLY A 140 -11.71 -11.12 13.10
CA GLY A 140 -12.44 -10.44 14.18
C GLY A 140 -12.43 -8.91 14.11
N ARG A 141 -11.69 -8.31 13.17
CA ARG A 141 -11.58 -6.84 13.03
C ARG A 141 -12.42 -6.34 11.86
N ALA A 142 -13.15 -5.24 12.08
CA ALA A 142 -13.82 -4.50 11.00
C ALA A 142 -12.81 -3.75 10.10
N ASP A 143 -13.27 -3.36 8.92
CA ASP A 143 -12.45 -2.73 7.88
C ASP A 143 -11.96 -1.33 8.27
N GLU A 144 -10.65 -1.09 8.20
CA GLU A 144 -10.10 0.26 8.36
C GLU A 144 -10.00 0.92 6.97
N GLY A 145 -11.04 1.69 6.60
CA GLY A 145 -11.12 2.28 5.26
C GLY A 145 -11.77 3.66 5.15
N HIS A 146 -12.45 4.14 6.19
CA HIS A 146 -13.02 5.48 6.21
C HIS A 146 -12.70 6.09 7.58
N GLY A 147 -12.20 7.33 7.60
CA GLY A 147 -11.87 8.04 8.84
C GLY A 147 -13.08 8.03 9.79
N GLY A 148 -13.05 7.13 10.76
CA GLY A 148 -14.12 6.86 11.69
C GLY A 148 -13.52 6.16 12.89
N HIS A 149 -13.12 6.95 13.87
CA HIS A 149 -12.93 6.46 15.23
C HIS A 149 -14.27 5.87 15.68
N GLY A 150 -14.37 4.53 15.73
CA GLY A 150 -15.57 3.79 16.13
C GLY A 150 -15.16 2.55 16.92
N PRO A 151 -15.91 2.20 17.98
CA PRO A 151 -15.37 1.51 19.14
C PRO A 151 -15.08 0.04 18.86
N VAL A 152 -14.06 -0.46 19.56
CA VAL A 152 -13.80 -1.87 19.77
C VAL A 152 -14.94 -2.50 20.59
N GLN A 153 -15.91 -3.14 19.94
CA GLN A 153 -16.71 -4.20 20.55
C GLN A 153 -16.09 -5.54 20.12
N ALA A 154 -15.37 -6.26 20.98
CA ALA A 154 -15.80 -7.03 22.15
C ALA A 154 -16.44 -8.38 21.76
N GLY A 155 -15.64 -9.44 21.95
CA GLY A 155 -16.08 -10.78 22.36
C GLY A 155 -16.74 -11.65 21.29
N LEU A 156 -16.01 -12.68 20.83
CA LEU A 156 -16.52 -14.04 20.59
C LEU A 156 -15.32 -14.96 20.30
N PHE A 157 -14.69 -15.43 21.37
CA PHE A 157 -13.97 -16.69 21.47
C PHE A 157 -14.30 -17.28 22.83
#